data_AF-A0A1K0G5G4-F1
#
_entry.id   AF-A0A1K0G5G4-F1
#
_cell.length_a   1.000
_cell.length_b   1.000
_cell.length_c   1.000
_cell.angle_alpha   90.00
_cell.angle_beta   90.00
_cell.angle_gamma   90.00
#
_symmetry.space_group_name_H-M   'P 1'
#
loop_
_entity.id
_entity.type
_entity.pdbx_description
1 polymer ?
#
loop_
_entity_poly.entity_id
_entity_poly.type
_entity_poly.pdbx_seq_one_letter_code
_entity_poly.pdbx_strand_id
1 'polypeptide(L)'
;MLIALIGPPGAGKASVASYLGTQLGFHLLALTSATTPIRPLSNLNASTDMTALSSSKEMLDYVTDRWNQCFVTLDLDTSADIEAFIKRPFFLCVEVGGPLLTRWSRWKEKHGEIRLEEFVALDDRVSFGPGSSTPTSPATGIKTGSSTMASSKSSSSLLTGGDGILGTTLSHTHTEHTSTSSSLGLSALRRYVHLSIMNDHLTLPALHSHLSSLHLPSEERLRPGWDTYFLRLCNLASLRSNCMKRRVGAVLVSSNRILATGYNGTPSGLANCNQGGCPRCNNTLGNSGRGQNLEECLCLHAEENALLEAGRAKLAGGVGGGATMYCNTCPCLRCAVKIIQTGIKKVVYQLEYSMDEKTKGLMREAGVEIRQIHLDP
;
A
#
# COMPACT_ATOMS: atom_id res chain seq x y z
N MET A 1 -2.44 7.39 18.65
CA MET A 1 -2.56 7.38 17.17
C MET A 1 -3.03 8.74 16.68
N LEU A 2 -2.45 9.28 15.60
CA LEU A 2 -2.94 10.46 14.89
C LEU A 2 -3.23 10.10 13.43
N ILE A 3 -4.46 10.38 12.97
CA ILE A 3 -4.87 10.22 11.58
C ILE A 3 -4.95 11.60 10.91
N ALA A 4 -4.16 11.81 9.86
CA ALA A 4 -4.31 12.94 8.96
C ALA A 4 -5.16 12.52 7.76
N LEU A 5 -6.29 13.18 7.54
CA LEU A 5 -7.14 12.93 6.38
C LEU A 5 -6.84 13.95 5.29
N ILE A 6 -6.27 13.48 4.18
CA ILE A 6 -6.03 14.27 2.98
C ILE A 6 -6.98 13.84 1.87
N GLY A 7 -7.10 14.63 0.80
CA GLY A 7 -7.95 14.27 -0.34
C GLY A 7 -8.57 15.46 -1.04
N PRO A 8 -9.18 15.26 -2.22
CA PRO A 8 -9.70 16.35 -3.03
C PRO A 8 -10.99 16.97 -2.46
N PRO A 9 -11.45 18.09 -3.04
CA PRO A 9 -12.75 18.70 -2.75
C PRO A 9 -13.90 17.70 -2.88
N GLY A 10 -14.87 17.74 -1.97
CA GLY A 10 -16.09 16.89 -2.04
C GLY A 10 -15.88 15.39 -1.75
N ALA A 11 -14.68 14.95 -1.39
CA ALA A 11 -14.39 13.53 -1.13
C ALA A 11 -15.02 12.97 0.16
N GLY A 12 -15.50 13.84 1.07
CA GLY A 12 -16.12 13.41 2.32
C GLY A 12 -15.16 13.26 3.50
N LYS A 13 -13.98 13.91 3.47
CA LYS A 13 -13.02 13.95 4.60
C LYS A 13 -13.69 14.32 5.93
N ALA A 14 -14.54 15.34 5.92
CA ALA A 14 -15.33 15.78 7.07
C ALA A 14 -16.22 14.67 7.64
N SER A 15 -16.87 13.88 6.78
CA SER A 15 -17.70 12.75 7.18
C SER A 15 -16.86 11.64 7.81
N VAL A 16 -15.67 11.36 7.27
CA VAL A 16 -14.73 10.38 7.85
C VAL A 16 -14.20 10.87 9.21
N ALA A 17 -13.84 12.14 9.34
CA ALA A 17 -13.43 12.73 10.62
C ALA A 17 -14.55 12.65 11.66
N SER A 18 -15.79 12.95 11.26
CA SER A 18 -16.96 12.84 12.13
C SER A 18 -17.23 11.40 12.56
N TYR A 19 -17.08 10.42 11.67
CA TYR A 19 -17.17 9.00 12.02
C TYR A 19 -16.09 8.62 13.05
N LEU A 20 -14.83 9.00 12.81
CA LEU A 20 -13.72 8.74 13.73
C LEU A 20 -13.98 9.36 15.12
N GLY A 21 -14.49 10.59 15.19
CA GLY A 21 -14.79 11.23 16.47
C GLY A 21 -15.98 10.61 17.18
N THR A 22 -17.11 10.44 16.49
CA THR A 22 -18.37 10.02 17.13
C THR A 22 -18.45 8.52 17.39
N GLN A 23 -17.89 7.68 16.51
CA GLN A 23 -17.99 6.21 16.62
C GLN A 23 -16.74 5.57 17.22
N LEU A 24 -15.58 6.20 17.07
CA LEU A 24 -14.29 5.63 17.48
C LEU A 24 -13.56 6.49 18.53
N GLY A 25 -14.14 7.59 18.99
CA GLY A 25 -13.62 8.42 20.08
C GLY A 25 -12.37 9.23 19.74
N PHE A 26 -12.11 9.51 18.47
CA PHE A 26 -10.97 10.34 18.06
C PHE A 26 -11.21 11.81 18.39
N HIS A 27 -10.23 12.47 19.00
CA HIS A 27 -10.26 13.91 19.28
C HIS A 27 -9.87 14.71 18.03
N LEU A 28 -10.69 15.70 17.66
CA LEU A 28 -10.44 16.52 16.48
C LEU A 28 -9.43 17.63 16.81
N LEU A 29 -8.34 17.68 16.04
CA LEU A 29 -7.34 18.75 16.10
C LEU A 29 -7.44 19.64 14.86
N ALA A 30 -7.46 20.95 15.07
CA ALA A 30 -7.56 21.93 14.00
C ALA A 30 -6.51 23.05 14.16
N LEU A 31 -6.05 23.62 13.04
CA LEU A 31 -5.18 24.78 13.03
C LEU A 31 -6.00 26.07 12.99
N THR A 32 -5.65 27.05 13.84
CA THR A 32 -6.34 28.34 13.92
C THR A 32 -6.25 29.14 12.62
N SER A 33 -5.12 29.03 11.92
CA SER A 33 -4.83 29.71 10.66
C SER A 33 -5.31 28.97 9.42
N ALA A 34 -5.78 27.72 9.53
CA ALA A 34 -6.24 26.95 8.38
C ALA A 34 -7.58 27.52 7.87
N THR A 35 -7.50 28.38 6.85
CA THR A 35 -8.60 28.68 5.94
C THR A 35 -8.82 27.50 5.00
N THR A 36 -9.31 26.37 5.53
CA THR A 36 -9.92 25.36 4.67
C THR A 36 -11.38 25.76 4.42
N PRO A 37 -11.83 25.88 3.15
CA PRO A 37 -13.25 26.13 2.82
C PRO A 37 -14.18 24.97 3.21
N ILE A 38 -13.67 23.97 3.93
CA ILE A 38 -14.30 22.68 4.22
C ILE A 38 -14.43 22.50 5.74
N ARG A 39 -14.78 23.55 6.48
CA ARG A 39 -15.21 23.40 7.88
C ARG A 39 -16.70 23.01 7.92
N PRO A 40 -17.09 21.81 8.37
CA PRO A 40 -18.49 21.54 8.70
C PRO A 40 -18.77 22.15 10.09
N LEU A 41 -18.81 23.48 10.20
CA LEU A 41 -19.15 24.13 11.48
C LEU A 41 -20.61 23.87 11.92
N SER A 42 -21.47 23.35 11.03
CA SER A 42 -22.89 23.18 11.31
C SER A 42 -23.36 21.77 11.66
N ASN A 43 -22.55 20.71 11.43
CA ASN A 43 -22.99 19.32 11.62
C ASN A 43 -22.07 18.44 12.50
N LEU A 44 -20.99 19.00 13.05
CA LEU A 44 -20.34 18.38 14.21
C LEU A 44 -21.24 18.67 15.41
N ASN A 45 -22.09 17.71 15.77
CA ASN A 45 -22.85 17.76 17.01
C ASN A 45 -21.94 18.20 18.15
N ALA A 46 -22.48 19.04 19.04
CA ALA A 46 -21.82 19.74 20.16
C ALA A 46 -21.12 18.85 21.22
N SER A 47 -20.72 17.62 20.88
CA SER A 47 -20.08 16.65 21.75
C SER A 47 -18.67 16.22 21.31
N THR A 48 -18.13 16.76 20.21
CA THR A 48 -16.74 16.46 19.81
C THR A 48 -15.85 17.62 20.25
N ASP A 49 -15.20 17.48 21.40
CA ASP A 49 -14.23 18.47 21.89
C ASP A 49 -13.13 18.67 20.83
N MET A 50 -13.15 19.86 20.21
CA MET A 50 -12.15 20.27 19.22
C MET A 50 -11.05 21.05 19.92
N THR A 51 -9.79 20.66 19.70
CA THR A 51 -8.64 21.43 20.16
C THR A 51 -8.07 22.25 19.00
N ALA A 52 -8.07 23.57 19.15
CA ALA A 52 -7.46 24.48 18.18
C ALA A 52 -6.00 24.77 18.56
N LEU A 53 -5.10 24.66 17.60
CA LEU A 53 -3.65 24.85 17.77
C LEU A 53 -3.14 25.89 16.77
N SER A 54 -2.08 26.62 17.10
CA SER A 54 -1.59 27.75 16.30
C SER A 54 -0.79 27.33 15.07
N SER A 55 -0.17 26.16 15.09
CA SER A 55 0.71 25.67 14.01
C SER A 55 0.78 24.14 13.95
N SER A 56 1.19 23.60 12.79
CA SER A 56 1.43 22.16 12.61
C SER A 56 2.53 21.63 13.54
N LYS A 57 3.53 22.47 13.86
CA LYS A 57 4.55 22.15 14.86
C LYS A 57 3.95 21.97 16.26
N GLU A 58 3.11 22.91 16.72
CA GLU A 58 2.44 22.79 18.01
C GLU A 58 1.55 21.54 18.05
N MET A 59 0.87 21.21 16.95
CA MET A 59 0.13 19.95 16.82
C MET A 59 1.01 18.71 16.97
N LEU A 60 2.19 18.71 16.34
CA LEU A 60 3.14 17.60 16.47
C LEU A 60 3.59 17.42 17.93
N ASP A 61 3.96 18.51 18.61
CA ASP A 61 4.39 18.48 20.01
C ASP A 61 3.23 18.03 20.92
N TYR A 62 2.03 18.60 20.75
CA TYR A 62 0.82 18.26 21.51
C TYR A 62 0.46 16.78 21.43
N VAL A 63 0.50 16.21 20.22
CA VAL A 63 0.20 14.80 19.97
C VAL A 63 1.32 13.90 20.47
N THR A 64 2.58 14.32 20.37
CA THR A 64 3.73 13.53 20.84
C THR A 64 3.66 13.33 22.36
N ASP A 65 3.32 14.36 23.12
CA ASP A 65 3.12 14.26 24.57
C ASP A 65 1.92 13.38 24.97
N ARG A 66 0.99 13.15 24.03
CA ARG A 66 -0.25 12.38 24.21
C ARG A 66 -0.35 11.22 23.24
N TRP A 67 0.79 10.61 22.88
CA TRP A 67 0.86 9.62 21.81
C TRP A 67 -0.08 8.41 21.98
N ASN A 68 -0.47 8.13 23.24
CA ASN A 68 -1.39 7.07 23.65
C ASN A 68 -2.88 7.44 23.46
N GLN A 69 -3.21 8.65 23.03
CA GLN A 69 -4.57 9.08 22.71
C GLN A 69 -4.82 9.03 21.19
N CYS A 70 -6.10 9.06 20.79
CA CYS A 70 -6.53 9.01 19.39
C CYS A 70 -6.92 10.40 18.89
N PHE A 71 -6.27 10.86 17.82
CA PHE A 71 -6.48 12.17 17.23
C PHE A 71 -6.76 12.09 15.74
N VAL A 72 -7.56 13.01 15.22
CA VAL A 72 -7.81 13.18 13.79
C VAL A 72 -7.64 14.64 13.40
N THR A 73 -7.08 14.90 12.22
CA THR A 73 -6.95 16.25 11.67
C THR A 73 -7.20 16.28 10.15
N LEU A 74 -7.67 17.44 9.67
CA LEU A 74 -7.92 17.75 8.26
C LEU A 74 -6.93 18.80 7.71
N ASP A 75 -6.04 19.33 8.54
CA ASP A 75 -5.31 20.58 8.27
C ASP A 75 -3.83 20.35 7.92
N LEU A 76 -3.39 19.10 7.74
CA LEU A 76 -2.04 18.78 7.24
C LEU A 76 -2.09 18.58 5.73
N ASP A 77 -1.85 19.65 4.97
CA ASP A 77 -2.04 19.70 3.51
C ASP A 77 -0.76 20.00 2.72
N THR A 78 0.39 20.13 3.38
CA THR A 78 1.70 20.33 2.73
C THR A 78 2.62 19.13 2.91
N SER A 79 3.57 18.94 1.98
CA SER A 79 4.57 17.88 2.10
C SER A 79 5.46 18.08 3.32
N ALA A 80 5.80 19.33 3.65
CA ALA A 80 6.61 19.67 4.81
C ALA A 80 5.93 19.29 6.13
N ASP A 81 4.61 19.52 6.23
CA ASP A 81 3.83 19.07 7.38
C ASP A 81 3.88 17.55 7.49
N ILE A 82 3.44 16.82 6.46
CA ILE A 82 3.38 15.36 6.50
C ILE A 82 4.76 14.72 6.78
N GLU A 83 5.85 15.25 6.22
CA GLU A 83 7.22 14.78 6.45
C GLU A 83 7.68 14.91 7.91
N ALA A 84 7.20 15.92 8.64
CA ALA A 84 7.48 16.06 10.06
C ALA A 84 6.80 14.96 10.89
N PHE A 85 5.56 14.62 10.53
CA PHE A 85 4.74 13.65 11.26
C PHE A 85 5.05 12.19 10.91
N ILE A 86 5.38 11.86 9.66
CA ILE A 86 5.61 10.47 9.21
C ILE A 86 6.77 9.76 9.91
N LYS A 87 7.67 10.53 10.52
CA LYS A 87 8.78 10.00 11.34
C LYS A 87 8.29 9.39 12.65
N ARG A 88 7.03 9.58 13.03
CA ARG A 88 6.44 9.14 14.30
C ARG A 88 5.69 7.82 14.12
N PRO A 89 5.90 6.84 15.02
CA PRO A 89 5.29 5.51 14.91
C PRO A 89 3.78 5.48 15.19
N PHE A 90 3.18 6.63 15.51
CA PHE A 90 1.76 6.77 15.80
C PHE A 90 0.97 7.51 14.71
N PHE A 91 1.65 7.94 13.63
CA PHE A 91 1.05 8.78 12.59
C PHE A 91 0.59 7.96 11.38
N LEU A 92 -0.66 8.16 10.97
CA LEU A 92 -1.26 7.54 9.80
C LEU A 92 -1.78 8.62 8.85
N CYS A 93 -1.28 8.67 7.63
CA CYS A 93 -1.82 9.53 6.58
C CYS A 93 -2.81 8.75 5.72
N VAL A 94 -4.05 9.21 5.66
CA VAL A 94 -5.16 8.55 4.97
C VAL A 94 -5.71 9.47 3.89
N GLU A 95 -5.69 9.00 2.64
CA GLU A 95 -6.35 9.70 1.53
C GLU A 95 -7.82 9.31 1.50
N VAL A 96 -8.72 10.29 1.42
CA VAL A 96 -10.14 10.07 1.13
C VAL A 96 -10.39 10.55 -0.28
N GLY A 97 -10.66 9.63 -1.20
CA GLY A 97 -11.00 9.87 -2.59
C GLY A 97 -12.49 9.71 -2.88
N GLY A 98 -12.87 9.83 -4.15
CA GLY A 98 -14.23 9.54 -4.60
C GLY A 98 -14.43 9.90 -6.09
N PRO A 99 -15.42 9.30 -6.77
CA PRO A 99 -15.72 9.61 -8.17
C PRO A 99 -15.99 11.11 -8.36
N LEU A 100 -15.44 11.71 -9.42
CA LEU A 100 -15.46 13.16 -9.64
C LEU A 100 -16.88 13.74 -9.65
N LEU A 101 -17.81 13.10 -10.36
CA LEU A 101 -19.21 13.53 -10.39
C LEU A 101 -19.89 13.45 -9.02
N THR A 102 -19.61 12.40 -8.25
CA THR A 102 -20.12 12.26 -6.87
C THR A 102 -19.58 13.37 -5.97
N ARG A 103 -18.27 13.68 -6.07
CA ARG A 103 -17.63 14.76 -5.31
C ARG A 103 -18.21 16.12 -5.68
N TRP A 104 -18.45 16.37 -6.96
CA TRP A 104 -19.10 17.58 -7.46
C TRP A 104 -20.52 17.74 -6.93
N SER A 105 -21.34 16.69 -6.98
CA SER A 105 -22.71 16.72 -6.43
C SER A 105 -22.72 17.02 -4.93
N ARG A 106 -21.84 16.38 -4.16
CA ARG A 106 -21.68 16.66 -2.71
C ARG A 106 -21.19 18.07 -2.45
N TRP A 107 -20.29 18.58 -3.29
CA TRP A 107 -19.80 19.96 -3.18
C TRP A 107 -20.93 20.95 -3.37
N LYS A 108 -21.77 20.75 -4.40
CA LYS A 108 -22.93 21.58 -4.71
C LYS A 108 -23.92 21.67 -3.55
N GLU A 109 -24.27 20.51 -3.00
CA GLU A 109 -25.20 20.42 -1.86
C GLU A 109 -24.72 21.23 -0.65
N LYS A 110 -23.40 21.25 -0.42
CA LYS A 110 -22.81 21.88 0.77
C LYS A 110 -22.39 23.34 0.59
N HIS A 111 -21.91 23.74 -0.59
CA HIS A 111 -21.30 25.06 -0.83
C HIS A 111 -22.01 25.89 -1.89
N GLY A 112 -23.13 25.41 -2.44
CA GLY A 112 -23.88 26.08 -3.49
C GLY A 112 -23.48 25.67 -4.91
N GLU A 113 -24.20 26.17 -5.90
CA GLU A 113 -24.01 25.78 -7.30
C GLU A 113 -22.64 26.20 -7.85
N ILE A 114 -21.94 25.23 -8.45
CA ILE A 114 -20.70 25.42 -9.22
C ILE A 114 -20.83 24.65 -10.53
N ARG A 115 -20.35 25.23 -11.63
CA ARG A 115 -20.33 24.51 -12.92
C ARG A 115 -19.36 23.33 -12.85
N LEU A 116 -19.58 22.30 -13.67
CA LEU A 116 -18.70 21.14 -13.67
C LEU A 116 -17.27 21.54 -14.07
N GLU A 117 -17.12 22.42 -15.06
CA GLU A 117 -15.80 22.88 -15.53
C GLU A 117 -15.03 23.63 -14.43
N GLU A 118 -15.74 24.48 -13.68
CA GLU A 118 -15.17 25.24 -12.57
C GLU A 118 -14.76 24.33 -11.41
N PHE A 119 -15.55 23.29 -11.13
CA PHE A 119 -15.21 22.29 -10.13
C PHE A 119 -14.01 21.43 -10.54
N VAL A 120 -13.91 21.05 -11.82
CA VAL A 120 -12.74 20.35 -12.36
C VAL A 120 -11.49 21.22 -12.23
N ALA A 121 -11.57 22.51 -12.58
CA ALA A 121 -10.44 23.43 -12.42
C ALA A 121 -10.02 23.63 -10.95
N LEU A 122 -10.98 23.60 -10.02
CA LEU A 122 -10.69 23.58 -8.58
C LEU A 122 -10.00 22.28 -8.16
N ASP A 123 -10.51 21.15 -8.62
CA ASP A 123 -9.97 19.82 -8.33
C ASP A 123 -8.54 19.66 -8.83
N ASP A 124 -8.26 20.11 -10.06
CA ASP A 124 -6.92 20.09 -10.65
C ASP A 124 -5.95 20.95 -9.83
N ARG A 125 -6.37 22.16 -9.45
CA ARG A 125 -5.53 23.06 -8.63
C ARG A 125 -5.18 22.45 -7.28
N VAL A 126 -6.13 21.79 -6.62
CA VAL A 126 -5.90 21.11 -5.33
C VAL A 126 -5.07 19.84 -5.52
N SER A 127 -5.28 19.12 -6.62
CA SER A 127 -4.65 17.82 -6.85
C SER A 127 -3.21 17.94 -7.37
N PHE A 128 -2.94 18.91 -8.23
CA PHE A 128 -1.66 19.07 -8.94
C PHE A 128 -0.95 20.37 -8.63
N GLY A 129 -1.54 21.24 -7.82
CA GLY A 129 -1.03 22.58 -7.53
C GLY A 129 -1.43 23.60 -8.60
N PRO A 130 -1.02 24.87 -8.45
CA PRO A 130 -1.22 25.88 -9.48
C PRO A 130 -0.43 25.46 -10.73
N GLY A 131 -1.14 25.04 -11.79
CA GLY A 131 -0.50 24.66 -13.04
C GLY A 131 0.38 25.77 -13.60
N SER A 132 1.50 25.42 -14.23
CA SER A 132 2.38 26.36 -14.94
C SER A 132 1.76 26.96 -16.21
N SER A 133 0.46 26.76 -16.45
CA SER A 133 -0.24 27.24 -17.64
C SER A 133 -1.68 27.61 -17.29
N THR A 134 -1.93 28.92 -17.16
CA THR A 134 -3.28 29.48 -17.28
C THR A 134 -3.79 29.25 -18.71
N PRO A 135 -4.98 28.64 -18.91
CA PRO A 135 -5.63 28.69 -20.20
C PRO A 135 -6.22 30.09 -20.37
N THR A 136 -5.70 30.86 -21.31
CA THR A 136 -6.36 32.08 -21.81
C THR A 136 -7.74 31.73 -22.37
N SER A 137 -8.74 32.54 -22.01
CA SER A 137 -10.17 32.45 -22.37
C SER A 137 -10.46 32.14 -23.85
N PRO A 138 -11.68 31.62 -24.17
CA PRO A 138 -11.97 30.99 -25.44
C PRO A 138 -12.12 32.03 -26.56
N ALA A 139 -11.38 31.85 -27.65
CA ALA A 139 -11.61 32.55 -28.89
C ALA A 139 -12.92 32.05 -29.53
N THR A 140 -13.82 33.00 -29.70
CA THR A 140 -15.04 33.00 -30.52
C THR A 140 -14.87 32.36 -31.90
N GLY A 141 -15.88 31.57 -32.32
CA GLY A 141 -16.29 31.46 -33.72
C GLY A 141 -16.13 30.08 -34.38
N ILE A 142 -17.14 29.23 -34.29
CA ILE A 142 -17.33 28.13 -35.25
C ILE A 142 -18.08 28.73 -36.45
N LYS A 143 -17.37 28.94 -37.58
CA LYS A 143 -17.99 29.08 -38.90
C LYS A 143 -18.05 27.71 -39.54
N THR A 144 -19.26 27.37 -40.00
CA THR A 144 -19.58 26.21 -40.82
C THR A 144 -18.96 26.35 -42.21
N GLY A 145 -18.33 25.27 -42.70
CA GLY A 145 -17.79 25.21 -44.06
C GLY A 145 -17.42 23.77 -44.43
N SER A 146 -18.21 23.18 -45.32
CA SER A 146 -17.98 21.87 -45.95
C SER A 146 -16.86 21.97 -47.00
N SER A 147 -15.89 21.05 -46.99
CA SER A 147 -15.36 20.39 -48.21
C SER A 147 -14.11 19.52 -47.97
N THR A 148 -14.21 18.27 -48.43
CA THR A 148 -13.23 17.41 -49.13
C THR A 148 -11.84 17.10 -48.56
N MET A 149 -11.52 15.79 -48.58
CA MET A 149 -10.21 15.20 -48.30
C MET A 149 -9.11 15.63 -49.28
N ALA A 150 -7.93 15.97 -48.76
CA ALA A 150 -6.64 15.71 -49.40
C ALA A 150 -5.50 15.71 -48.36
N SER A 151 -4.60 14.74 -48.51
CA SER A 151 -3.39 14.52 -47.72
C SER A 151 -2.31 15.58 -47.96
N SER A 152 -1.67 16.08 -46.90
CA SER A 152 -0.24 16.39 -46.90
C SER A 152 0.31 16.54 -45.47
N LYS A 153 1.54 16.04 -45.29
CA LYS A 153 2.28 15.92 -44.02
C LYS A 153 2.79 17.28 -43.54
N SER A 154 2.71 17.56 -42.24
CA SER A 154 3.88 17.74 -41.34
C SER A 154 3.49 18.28 -39.95
N SER A 155 3.85 17.49 -38.92
CA SER A 155 4.51 17.88 -37.67
C SER A 155 3.79 18.78 -36.64
N SER A 156 3.20 18.15 -35.62
CA SER A 156 3.56 18.47 -34.22
C SER A 156 3.26 17.26 -33.30
N SER A 157 4.35 16.75 -32.74
CA SER A 157 4.56 15.76 -31.66
C SER A 157 3.32 15.29 -30.87
N LEU A 158 2.91 14.03 -30.91
CA LEU A 158 3.53 12.82 -30.32
C LEU A 158 3.59 12.82 -28.78
N LEU A 159 2.56 12.25 -28.16
CA LEU A 159 2.69 11.33 -27.02
C LEU A 159 1.79 10.10 -27.29
N THR A 160 2.24 9.28 -28.23
CA THR A 160 1.78 7.88 -28.35
C THR A 160 2.98 7.00 -28.00
N GLY A 161 2.89 6.30 -26.87
CA GLY A 161 3.87 5.31 -26.46
C GLY A 161 4.11 5.34 -24.96
N GLY A 162 3.52 4.39 -24.24
CA GLY A 162 3.71 4.25 -22.80
C GLY A 162 2.94 3.08 -22.21
N ASP A 163 3.23 1.86 -22.69
CA ASP A 163 2.99 0.67 -21.87
C ASP A 163 3.92 0.77 -20.64
N GLY A 164 3.34 1.14 -19.50
CA GLY A 164 4.06 1.40 -18.26
C GLY A 164 3.33 0.81 -17.07
N ILE A 165 3.71 -0.41 -16.71
CA ILE A 165 3.35 -1.06 -15.44
C ILE A 165 3.80 -0.16 -14.28
N LEU A 166 2.85 0.27 -13.44
CA LEU A 166 3.16 0.93 -12.17
C LEU A 166 3.81 -0.09 -11.23
N GLY A 167 5.14 0.00 -11.11
CA GLY A 167 5.90 -0.57 -10.01
C GLY A 167 6.32 0.54 -9.05
N THR A 168 5.63 0.69 -7.94
CA THR A 168 6.13 1.43 -6.77
C THR A 168 7.31 0.68 -6.18
N THR A 169 8.53 1.06 -6.56
CA THR A 169 9.75 0.76 -5.81
C THR A 169 10.69 1.95 -5.82
N LEU A 170 11.04 2.35 -4.61
CA LEU A 170 11.95 3.44 -4.23
C LEU A 170 13.33 3.31 -4.90
N SER A 171 13.83 4.41 -5.44
CA SER A 171 15.25 4.62 -5.71
C SER A 171 15.70 5.87 -4.97
N HIS A 172 16.40 5.68 -3.85
CA HIS A 172 17.21 6.72 -3.25
C HIS A 172 18.49 6.87 -4.09
N THR A 173 18.56 7.92 -4.90
CA THR A 173 19.84 8.46 -5.33
C THR A 173 20.02 9.78 -4.59
N HIS A 174 20.90 9.75 -3.57
CA HIS A 174 21.41 10.97 -2.97
C HIS A 174 22.26 11.69 -4.01
N THR A 175 21.67 12.69 -4.64
CA THR A 175 22.43 13.82 -5.17
C THR A 175 21.96 15.03 -4.40
N GLU A 176 22.87 15.59 -3.61
CA GLU A 176 22.68 16.84 -2.89
C GLU A 176 22.54 17.97 -3.92
N HIS A 177 21.30 18.21 -4.34
CA HIS A 177 20.88 19.48 -4.90
C HIS A 177 19.70 19.98 -4.07
N THR A 178 20.01 20.96 -3.23
CA THR A 178 19.09 21.83 -2.52
C THR A 178 18.21 22.58 -3.51
N SER A 179 17.11 21.96 -3.91
CA SER A 179 15.93 22.64 -4.45
C SER A 179 14.71 22.13 -3.69
N THR A 180 14.43 22.74 -2.54
CA THR A 180 13.15 22.61 -1.83
C THR A 180 12.05 23.28 -2.67
N SER A 181 11.66 22.68 -3.78
CA SER A 181 10.36 22.99 -4.36
C SER A 181 9.33 22.32 -3.46
N SER A 182 8.67 23.10 -2.61
CA SER A 182 7.44 22.66 -1.95
C SER A 182 6.47 22.27 -3.05
N SER A 183 6.39 20.99 -3.38
CA SER A 183 5.46 20.50 -4.40
C SER A 183 4.06 20.70 -3.85
N LEU A 184 3.39 21.74 -4.34
CA LEU A 184 2.04 22.12 -3.94
C LEU A 184 1.06 21.12 -4.56
N GLY A 185 0.14 20.59 -3.75
CA GLY A 185 -0.98 19.76 -4.22
C GLY A 185 -0.98 18.32 -3.70
N LEU A 186 -2.16 17.70 -3.75
CA LEU A 186 -2.42 16.36 -3.20
C LEU A 186 -1.53 15.27 -3.82
N SER A 187 -1.21 15.37 -5.11
CA SER A 187 -0.41 14.38 -5.83
C SER A 187 0.98 14.23 -5.23
N ALA A 188 1.55 15.31 -4.68
CA ALA A 188 2.81 15.26 -3.97
C ALA A 188 2.73 14.45 -2.67
N LEU A 189 1.59 14.52 -1.98
CA LEU A 189 1.34 13.87 -0.70
C LEU A 189 1.06 12.37 -0.82
N ARG A 190 0.64 11.90 -1.99
CA ARG A 190 0.29 10.47 -2.22
C ARG A 190 1.40 9.50 -1.86
N ARG A 191 2.67 9.89 -1.97
CA ARG A 191 3.82 9.07 -1.56
C ARG A 191 3.85 8.76 -0.06
N TYR A 192 3.15 9.57 0.74
CA TYR A 192 3.07 9.44 2.20
C TYR A 192 1.78 8.76 2.66
N VAL A 193 0.87 8.43 1.75
CA VAL A 193 -0.43 7.83 2.08
C VAL A 193 -0.22 6.38 2.48
N HIS A 194 -0.75 6.02 3.66
CA HIS A 194 -0.71 4.67 4.21
C HIS A 194 -1.96 3.88 3.82
N LEU A 195 -3.10 4.57 3.65
CA LEU A 195 -4.38 3.99 3.29
C LEU A 195 -5.16 4.96 2.41
N SER A 196 -5.76 4.45 1.34
CA SER A 196 -6.67 5.22 0.49
C SER A 196 -8.10 4.70 0.63
N ILE A 197 -9.02 5.57 1.01
CA ILE A 197 -10.45 5.29 1.19
C ILE A 197 -11.19 5.86 -0.01
N MET A 198 -11.79 5.01 -0.83
CA MET A 198 -12.61 5.43 -1.95
C MET A 198 -14.06 5.62 -1.51
N ASN A 199 -14.48 6.87 -1.34
CA ASN A 199 -15.85 7.20 -0.93
C ASN A 199 -16.78 7.32 -2.15
N ASP A 200 -17.21 6.18 -2.67
CA ASP A 200 -18.22 6.04 -3.72
C ASP A 200 -19.66 5.92 -3.19
N HIS A 201 -19.83 5.84 -1.86
CA HIS A 201 -21.13 5.65 -1.22
C HIS A 201 -22.04 6.89 -1.25
N LEU A 202 -23.30 6.72 -1.66
CA LEU A 202 -24.24 7.83 -1.76
C LEU A 202 -24.84 8.27 -0.42
N THR A 203 -24.76 7.42 0.62
CA THR A 203 -25.37 7.69 1.94
C THR A 203 -24.36 7.55 3.07
N LEU A 204 -24.55 8.31 4.15
CA LEU A 204 -23.69 8.24 5.34
C LEU A 204 -23.69 6.85 6.01
N PRO A 205 -24.82 6.14 6.17
CA PRO A 205 -24.81 4.80 6.75
C PRO A 205 -23.99 3.79 5.93
N ALA A 206 -24.05 3.88 4.60
CA ALA A 206 -23.25 3.02 3.73
C ALA A 206 -21.74 3.31 3.89
N LEU A 207 -21.36 4.58 3.94
CA LEU A 207 -19.98 5.00 4.24
C LEU A 207 -19.54 4.49 5.62
N HIS A 208 -20.35 4.64 6.66
CA HIS A 208 -20.01 4.17 8.02
C HIS A 208 -19.82 2.66 8.08
N SER A 209 -20.66 1.89 7.39
CA SER A 209 -20.50 0.44 7.27
C SER A 209 -19.16 0.09 6.62
N HIS A 210 -18.80 0.77 5.52
CA HIS A 210 -17.49 0.59 4.91
C HIS A 210 -16.34 0.98 5.84
N LEU A 211 -16.38 2.14 6.49
CA LEU A 211 -15.34 2.58 7.44
C LEU A 211 -15.17 1.60 8.61
N SER A 212 -16.26 0.98 9.09
CA SER A 212 -16.20 -0.03 10.15
C SER A 212 -15.41 -1.27 9.72
N SER A 213 -15.58 -1.70 8.46
CA SER A 213 -14.86 -2.85 7.89
C SER A 213 -13.35 -2.62 7.74
N LEU A 214 -12.93 -1.36 7.61
CA LEU A 214 -11.52 -1.00 7.47
C LEU A 214 -10.73 -1.10 8.79
N HIS A 215 -11.40 -1.14 9.94
CA HIS A 215 -10.74 -1.15 11.25
C HIS A 215 -9.62 -0.08 11.35
N LEU A 216 -9.95 1.19 11.04
CA LEU A 216 -8.98 2.29 10.96
C LEU A 216 -8.03 2.40 12.17
N PRO A 217 -8.46 2.14 13.42
CA PRO A 217 -7.57 2.18 14.59
C PRO A 217 -6.58 1.02 14.72
N SER A 218 -6.56 0.05 13.79
CA SER A 218 -5.64 -1.10 13.87
C SER A 218 -4.18 -0.67 13.91
N GLU A 219 -3.48 -1.08 14.98
CA GLU A 219 -2.05 -0.80 15.16
C GLU A 219 -1.17 -1.53 14.15
N GLU A 220 -1.66 -2.61 13.51
CA GLU A 220 -0.92 -3.38 12.50
C GLU A 220 -0.44 -2.51 11.32
N ARG A 221 -1.12 -1.39 11.04
CA ARG A 221 -0.72 -0.44 9.98
C ARG A 221 0.44 0.46 10.38
N LEU A 222 0.53 0.79 11.66
CA LEU A 222 1.55 1.68 12.22
C LEU A 222 2.79 0.90 12.67
N ARG A 223 2.54 -0.20 13.38
CA ARG A 223 3.54 -1.08 13.94
C ARG A 223 3.07 -2.52 13.74
N PRO A 224 3.41 -3.14 12.59
CA PRO A 224 3.01 -4.51 12.31
C PRO A 224 3.50 -5.46 13.40
N GLY A 225 2.65 -6.43 13.76
CA GLY A 225 3.04 -7.54 14.61
C GLY A 225 4.16 -8.36 13.97
N TRP A 226 4.78 -9.25 14.76
CA TRP A 226 5.91 -10.05 14.27
C TRP A 226 5.58 -10.89 13.05
N ASP A 227 4.41 -11.53 13.02
CA ASP A 227 4.01 -12.33 11.88
C ASP A 227 3.82 -11.48 10.61
N THR A 228 3.10 -10.35 10.72
CA THR A 228 2.92 -9.38 9.64
C THR A 228 4.28 -8.88 9.12
N TYR A 229 5.20 -8.53 10.03
CA TYR A 229 6.54 -8.08 9.70
C TYR A 229 7.33 -9.13 8.90
N PHE A 230 7.38 -10.37 9.38
CA PHE A 230 8.13 -11.43 8.70
C PHE A 230 7.48 -11.88 7.40
N LEU A 231 6.15 -11.90 7.29
CA LEU A 231 5.45 -12.18 6.03
C LEU A 231 5.66 -11.06 5.00
N ARG A 232 5.69 -9.78 5.41
CA ARG A 232 6.06 -8.67 4.53
C ARG A 232 7.50 -8.82 4.02
N LEU A 233 8.43 -9.28 4.86
CA LEU A 233 9.78 -9.62 4.43
C LEU A 233 9.83 -10.79 3.46
N CYS A 234 8.98 -11.81 3.61
CA CYS A 234 8.83 -12.88 2.61
C CYS A 234 8.37 -12.31 1.26
N ASN A 235 7.38 -11.41 1.26
CA ASN A 235 6.92 -10.76 0.04
C ASN A 235 8.02 -9.92 -0.61
N LEU A 236 8.81 -9.19 0.18
CA LEU A 236 9.98 -8.44 -0.31
C LEU A 236 11.05 -9.38 -0.90
N ALA A 237 11.41 -10.46 -0.20
CA ALA A 237 12.37 -11.45 -0.69
C ALA A 237 11.89 -12.10 -2.00
N SER A 238 10.58 -12.36 -2.14
CA SER A 238 10.00 -12.94 -3.34
C SER A 238 10.18 -12.06 -4.59
N LEU A 239 10.39 -10.74 -4.44
CA LEU A 239 10.66 -9.84 -5.56
C LEU A 239 11.99 -10.16 -6.26
N ARG A 240 12.91 -10.86 -5.59
CA ARG A 240 14.17 -11.35 -6.19
C ARG A 240 14.03 -12.69 -6.91
N SER A 241 12.88 -13.36 -6.84
CA SER A 241 12.63 -14.60 -7.57
C SER A 241 12.86 -14.42 -9.06
N ASN A 242 13.64 -15.33 -9.65
CA ASN A 242 13.83 -15.39 -11.09
C ASN A 242 12.96 -16.46 -11.77
N CYS A 243 12.17 -17.22 -11.01
CA CYS A 243 11.32 -18.28 -11.54
C CYS A 243 10.14 -17.72 -12.35
N MET A 244 9.89 -18.30 -13.53
CA MET A 244 8.81 -17.90 -14.44
C MET A 244 7.41 -18.36 -14.01
N LYS A 245 7.30 -19.27 -13.04
CA LYS A 245 6.00 -19.86 -12.65
C LYS A 245 5.33 -19.14 -11.48
N ARG A 246 6.10 -18.69 -10.49
CA ARG A 246 5.61 -18.01 -9.27
C ARG A 246 6.76 -17.31 -8.57
N ARG A 247 6.47 -16.20 -7.89
CA ARG A 247 7.39 -15.54 -6.97
C ARG A 247 7.13 -15.99 -5.54
N VAL A 248 8.06 -16.74 -4.97
CA VAL A 248 7.99 -17.26 -3.60
C VAL A 248 9.16 -16.70 -2.81
N GLY A 249 8.88 -16.31 -1.56
CA GLY A 249 9.88 -15.87 -0.61
C GLY A 249 9.66 -16.55 0.75
N ALA A 250 10.77 -16.83 1.43
CA ALA A 250 10.80 -17.46 2.74
C ALA A 250 11.79 -16.75 3.66
N VAL A 251 11.46 -16.68 4.96
CA VAL A 251 12.31 -16.10 6.00
C VAL A 251 12.34 -17.05 7.19
N LEU A 252 13.54 -17.39 7.66
CA LEU A 252 13.76 -18.18 8.85
C LEU A 252 14.05 -17.27 10.03
N VAL A 253 13.38 -17.50 11.15
CA VAL A 253 13.43 -16.64 12.33
C VAL A 253 13.64 -17.47 13.59
N SER A 254 14.47 -16.97 14.50
CA SER A 254 14.57 -17.47 15.87
C SER A 254 14.71 -16.30 16.83
N SER A 255 13.95 -16.31 17.93
CA SER A 255 13.90 -15.21 18.91
C SER A 255 13.67 -13.82 18.26
N ASN A 256 12.76 -13.76 17.27
CA ASN A 256 12.47 -12.57 16.46
C ASN A 256 13.69 -11.98 15.70
N ARG A 257 14.73 -12.79 15.47
CA ARG A 257 15.88 -12.46 14.63
C ARG A 257 15.88 -13.31 13.37
N ILE A 258 16.16 -12.68 12.24
CA ILE A 258 16.27 -13.36 10.95
C ILE A 258 17.56 -14.19 10.94
N LEU A 259 17.43 -15.49 10.65
CA LEU A 259 18.53 -16.41 10.48
C LEU A 259 18.97 -16.50 9.02
N ALA A 260 18.00 -16.56 8.10
CA ALA A 260 18.22 -16.63 6.67
C ALA A 260 16.97 -16.18 5.89
N THR A 261 17.17 -15.81 4.65
CA THR A 261 16.11 -15.52 3.68
C THR A 261 16.31 -16.36 2.43
N GLY A 262 15.22 -16.71 1.76
CA GLY A 262 15.27 -17.42 0.48
C GLY A 262 14.21 -16.91 -0.49
N TYR A 263 14.49 -17.03 -1.78
CA TYR A 263 13.53 -16.87 -2.87
C TYR A 263 13.74 -17.99 -3.87
N ASN A 264 12.73 -18.30 -4.69
CA ASN A 264 12.84 -19.40 -5.65
C ASN A 264 13.54 -18.99 -6.95
N GLY A 265 14.33 -19.91 -7.50
CA GLY A 265 15.08 -19.66 -8.73
C GLY A 265 16.06 -20.78 -9.09
N THR A 266 16.70 -20.68 -10.26
CA THR A 266 17.77 -21.61 -10.65
C THR A 266 18.97 -21.54 -9.70
N PRO A 267 19.78 -22.61 -9.61
CA PRO A 267 20.98 -22.64 -8.79
C PRO A 267 21.98 -21.53 -9.12
N SER A 268 22.73 -21.10 -8.11
CA SER A 268 23.80 -20.12 -8.27
C SER A 268 24.82 -20.56 -9.33
N GLY A 269 25.20 -19.61 -10.20
CA GLY A 269 26.15 -19.86 -11.29
C GLY A 269 25.51 -20.36 -12.60
N LEU A 270 24.21 -20.66 -12.60
CA LEU A 270 23.47 -20.96 -13.83
C LEU A 270 22.71 -19.74 -14.34
N ALA A 271 22.28 -19.79 -15.61
CA ALA A 271 21.36 -18.79 -16.15
C ALA A 271 20.08 -18.74 -15.29
N ASN A 272 19.55 -17.53 -15.08
CA ASN A 272 18.33 -17.36 -14.33
C ASN A 272 17.15 -18.04 -15.07
N CYS A 273 16.11 -18.48 -14.35
CA CYS A 273 14.95 -19.08 -14.99
C CYS A 273 14.27 -18.12 -15.98
N ASN A 274 14.19 -16.83 -15.66
CA ASN A 274 13.69 -15.77 -16.55
C ASN A 274 14.64 -15.41 -17.71
N GLN A 275 15.79 -16.08 -17.79
CA GLN A 275 16.74 -16.03 -18.91
C GLN A 275 16.78 -17.37 -19.66
N GLY A 276 15.79 -18.23 -19.47
CA GLY A 276 15.74 -19.56 -20.10
C GLY A 276 16.48 -20.66 -19.34
N GLY A 277 17.06 -20.38 -18.16
CA GLY A 277 17.88 -21.33 -17.40
C GLY A 277 17.15 -22.54 -16.82
N CYS A 278 15.82 -22.64 -16.99
CA CYS A 278 15.04 -23.81 -16.61
C CYS A 278 14.09 -24.17 -17.77
N PRO A 279 14.40 -25.19 -18.59
CA PRO A 279 13.59 -25.56 -19.76
C PRO A 279 12.15 -25.90 -19.38
N ARG A 280 11.95 -26.66 -18.31
CA ARG A 280 10.61 -27.01 -17.79
C ARG A 280 9.80 -25.76 -17.43
N CYS A 281 10.40 -24.79 -16.76
CA CYS A 281 9.68 -23.57 -16.39
C CYS A 281 9.33 -22.71 -17.62
N ASN A 282 10.19 -22.69 -18.63
CA ASN A 282 10.02 -21.92 -19.87
C ASN A 282 9.20 -22.65 -20.94
N ASN A 283 8.81 -23.91 -20.71
CA ASN A 283 7.94 -24.66 -21.60
C ASN A 283 6.47 -24.57 -21.18
N THR A 284 5.89 -23.37 -21.25
CA THR A 284 4.47 -23.12 -20.87
C THR A 284 3.46 -23.60 -21.91
N LEU A 285 3.86 -23.72 -23.18
CA LEU A 285 2.99 -24.11 -24.29
C LEU A 285 3.08 -25.60 -24.63
N GLY A 286 4.17 -26.28 -24.25
CA GLY A 286 4.27 -27.73 -24.33
C GLY A 286 3.51 -28.39 -23.17
N ASN A 287 3.18 -29.68 -23.34
CA ASN A 287 2.38 -30.53 -22.44
C ASN A 287 2.89 -30.68 -20.98
N SER A 288 3.72 -29.78 -20.47
CA SER A 288 4.02 -29.65 -19.04
C SER A 288 2.85 -29.00 -18.31
N GLY A 289 1.73 -29.74 -18.22
CA GLY A 289 0.57 -29.33 -17.44
C GLY A 289 0.93 -29.01 -15.98
N ARG A 290 0.05 -28.29 -15.27
CA ARG A 290 0.23 -28.06 -13.81
C ARG A 290 0.48 -29.40 -13.11
N GLY A 291 1.61 -29.50 -12.40
CA GLY A 291 1.96 -30.69 -11.62
C GLY A 291 2.66 -31.82 -12.40
N GLN A 292 2.96 -31.65 -13.69
CA GLN A 292 3.70 -32.63 -14.49
C GLN A 292 5.21 -32.30 -14.55
N ASN A 293 6.03 -33.33 -14.74
CA ASN A 293 7.49 -33.29 -14.86
C ASN A 293 8.17 -32.42 -13.79
N LEU A 294 7.75 -32.56 -12.52
CA LEU A 294 8.26 -31.74 -11.40
C LEU A 294 9.75 -31.96 -11.13
N GLU A 295 10.23 -33.15 -11.45
CA GLU A 295 11.60 -33.61 -11.36
C GLU A 295 12.55 -32.95 -12.37
N GLU A 296 12.05 -32.50 -13.51
CA GLU A 296 12.84 -31.78 -14.54
C GLU A 296 13.07 -30.29 -14.17
N CYS A 297 12.49 -29.83 -13.06
CA CYS A 297 12.61 -28.46 -12.61
C CYS A 297 13.98 -28.20 -11.98
N LEU A 298 14.74 -27.29 -12.57
CA LEU A 298 16.02 -26.85 -12.01
C LEU A 298 15.86 -25.87 -10.86
N CYS A 299 14.74 -25.17 -10.77
CA CYS A 299 14.53 -24.13 -9.76
C CYS A 299 14.44 -24.73 -8.34
N LEU A 300 15.26 -24.20 -7.43
CA LEU A 300 15.11 -24.38 -5.99
C LEU A 300 13.97 -23.51 -5.48
N HIS A 301 13.25 -24.02 -4.49
CA HIS A 301 12.19 -23.32 -3.78
C HIS A 301 12.77 -22.33 -2.77
N ALA A 302 11.96 -21.35 -2.35
CA ALA A 302 12.40 -20.33 -1.41
C ALA A 302 12.74 -20.93 -0.05
N GLU A 303 11.93 -21.90 0.39
CA GLU A 303 12.11 -22.66 1.62
C GLU A 303 13.45 -23.41 1.60
N GLU A 304 13.77 -24.04 0.46
CA GLU A 304 15.03 -24.78 0.28
C GLU A 304 16.23 -23.85 0.36
N ASN A 305 16.19 -22.72 -0.33
CA ASN A 305 17.28 -21.74 -0.29
C ASN A 305 17.48 -21.17 1.13
N ALA A 306 16.39 -20.86 1.85
CA ALA A 306 16.49 -20.41 3.23
C ALA A 306 17.09 -21.49 4.16
N LEU A 307 16.67 -22.75 4.00
CA LEU A 307 17.19 -23.88 4.78
C LEU A 307 18.68 -24.15 4.53
N LEU A 308 19.11 -24.09 3.26
CA LEU A 308 20.49 -24.30 2.85
C LEU A 308 21.41 -23.22 3.45
N GLU A 309 20.97 -21.96 3.44
CA GLU A 309 21.73 -20.84 4.01
C GLU A 309 21.82 -20.89 5.55
N ALA A 310 20.72 -21.22 6.23
CA ALA A 310 20.72 -21.29 7.69
C ALA A 310 21.55 -22.46 8.22
N GLY A 311 21.43 -23.64 7.60
CA GLY A 311 22.00 -24.89 8.08
C GLY A 311 21.32 -25.41 9.34
N ARG A 312 21.29 -26.75 9.52
CA ARG A 312 20.54 -27.42 10.60
C ARG A 312 20.94 -26.97 12.01
N ALA A 313 22.23 -26.72 12.25
CA ALA A 313 22.74 -26.37 13.57
C ALA A 313 22.10 -25.09 14.14
N LYS A 314 21.78 -24.11 13.29
CA LYS A 314 21.10 -22.86 13.69
C LYS A 314 19.60 -23.04 13.92
N LEU A 315 19.00 -24.13 13.45
CA LEU A 315 17.56 -24.37 13.44
C LEU A 315 17.09 -25.30 14.57
N ALA A 316 17.88 -26.34 14.87
CA ALA A 316 17.47 -27.47 15.72
C ALA A 316 17.67 -27.27 17.25
N GLY A 317 18.04 -26.06 17.70
CA GLY A 317 18.33 -25.81 19.13
C GLY A 317 18.46 -24.33 19.50
N GLY A 318 17.85 -23.43 18.73
CA GLY A 318 17.91 -21.99 19.02
C GLY A 318 17.33 -21.65 20.39
N VAL A 319 17.83 -20.57 21.00
CA VAL A 319 17.32 -20.01 22.26
C VAL A 319 15.81 -19.78 22.13
N GLY A 320 15.01 -20.45 22.96
CA GLY A 320 13.55 -20.30 22.97
C GLY A 320 12.74 -21.37 22.20
N GLY A 321 13.29 -22.56 21.95
CA GLY A 321 12.47 -23.73 21.59
C GLY A 321 12.34 -24.05 20.09
N GLY A 322 13.20 -23.49 19.23
CA GLY A 322 13.29 -23.82 17.80
C GLY A 322 12.99 -22.65 16.86
N ALA A 323 13.32 -22.80 15.58
CA ALA A 323 13.09 -21.77 14.56
C ALA A 323 11.65 -21.81 13.99
N THR A 324 11.18 -20.64 13.54
CA THR A 324 9.94 -20.47 12.77
C THR A 324 10.28 -20.12 11.32
N MET A 325 9.62 -20.78 10.36
CA MET A 325 9.67 -20.41 8.96
C MET A 325 8.44 -19.59 8.57
N TYR A 326 8.67 -18.43 7.98
CA TYR A 326 7.65 -17.64 7.31
C TYR A 326 7.76 -17.84 5.81
N CYS A 327 6.64 -18.00 5.11
CA CYS A 327 6.59 -18.12 3.65
C CYS A 327 5.42 -17.32 3.08
N ASN A 328 5.59 -16.67 1.92
CA ASN A 328 4.44 -16.02 1.29
C ASN A 328 3.42 -17.02 0.71
N THR A 329 3.85 -18.24 0.38
CA THR A 329 3.00 -19.33 -0.14
C THR A 329 3.15 -20.57 0.75
N CYS A 330 2.07 -21.34 0.94
CA CYS A 330 2.13 -22.63 1.63
C CYS A 330 3.23 -23.53 1.05
N PRO A 331 4.13 -24.11 1.88
CA PRO A 331 5.21 -24.95 1.38
C PRO A 331 4.72 -26.18 0.62
N CYS A 332 5.45 -26.60 -0.41
CA CYS A 332 5.13 -27.85 -1.10
C CYS A 332 5.52 -29.07 -0.25
N LEU A 333 4.98 -30.25 -0.58
CA LEU A 333 5.28 -31.48 0.16
C LEU A 333 6.79 -31.79 0.26
N ARG A 334 7.57 -31.53 -0.81
CA ARG A 334 9.03 -31.73 -0.80
C ARG A 334 9.75 -30.78 0.15
N CYS A 335 9.28 -29.54 0.25
CA CYS A 335 9.82 -28.56 1.20
C CYS A 335 9.39 -28.92 2.64
N ALA A 336 8.16 -29.39 2.83
CA ALA A 336 7.64 -29.80 4.14
C ALA A 336 8.51 -30.90 4.78
N VAL A 337 8.88 -31.93 4.02
CA VAL A 337 9.80 -32.99 4.48
C VAL A 337 11.13 -32.40 4.96
N LYS A 338 11.71 -31.44 4.21
CA LYS A 338 12.98 -30.79 4.57
C LYS A 338 12.85 -29.87 5.79
N ILE A 339 11.75 -29.16 5.90
CA ILE A 339 11.42 -28.31 7.06
C ILE A 339 11.36 -29.15 8.34
N ILE A 340 10.65 -30.28 8.29
CA ILE A 340 10.57 -31.23 9.41
C ILE A 340 11.95 -31.77 9.77
N GLN A 341 12.70 -32.27 8.78
CA GLN A 341 14.01 -32.88 8.99
C GLN A 341 15.05 -31.91 9.59
N THR A 342 14.92 -30.62 9.30
CA THR A 342 15.84 -29.58 9.80
C THR A 342 15.51 -29.10 11.21
N GLY A 343 14.38 -29.52 11.78
CA GLY A 343 14.02 -29.27 13.18
C GLY A 343 13.23 -27.98 13.42
N ILE A 344 12.69 -27.36 12.36
CA ILE A 344 11.78 -26.21 12.47
C ILE A 344 10.52 -26.63 13.24
N LYS A 345 10.02 -25.73 14.10
CA LYS A 345 8.87 -26.02 14.97
C LYS A 345 7.58 -25.36 14.54
N LYS A 346 7.68 -24.30 13.74
CA LYS A 346 6.54 -23.52 13.31
C LYS A 346 6.69 -23.03 11.87
N VAL A 347 5.60 -23.07 11.12
CA VAL A 347 5.47 -22.54 9.77
C VAL A 347 4.29 -21.60 9.71
N VAL A 348 4.52 -20.38 9.22
CA VAL A 348 3.50 -19.35 9.03
C VAL A 348 3.47 -18.97 7.56
N TYR A 349 2.30 -19.00 6.93
CA TYR A 349 2.17 -18.67 5.51
C TYR A 349 1.00 -17.74 5.18
N GLN A 350 1.07 -17.06 4.03
CA GLN A 350 0.02 -16.13 3.58
C GLN A 350 -0.93 -16.76 2.55
N LEU A 351 -0.42 -17.24 1.42
CA LEU A 351 -1.23 -17.69 0.29
C LEU A 351 -1.41 -19.21 0.26
N GLU A 352 -2.62 -19.66 -0.09
CA GLU A 352 -2.93 -21.07 -0.30
C GLU A 352 -2.25 -21.64 -1.55
N TYR A 353 -2.08 -22.95 -1.53
CA TYR A 353 -1.61 -23.75 -2.65
C TYR A 353 -2.45 -25.02 -2.75
N SER A 354 -2.68 -25.54 -3.95
CA SER A 354 -3.62 -26.63 -4.24
C SER A 354 -3.30 -28.00 -3.60
N MET A 355 -2.26 -28.09 -2.76
CA MET A 355 -1.74 -29.32 -2.14
C MET A 355 -1.48 -29.13 -0.63
N ASP A 356 -2.20 -28.20 0.00
CA ASP A 356 -2.00 -27.76 1.37
C ASP A 356 -2.41 -28.80 2.43
N GLU A 357 -3.50 -29.54 2.25
CA GLU A 357 -3.97 -30.50 3.27
C GLU A 357 -3.00 -31.65 3.54
N LYS A 358 -2.35 -32.19 2.49
CA LYS A 358 -1.32 -33.22 2.67
C LYS A 358 -0.11 -32.68 3.43
N THR A 359 0.30 -31.45 3.13
CA THR A 359 1.42 -30.79 3.80
C THR A 359 1.10 -30.49 5.26
N LYS A 360 -0.10 -29.96 5.53
CA LYS A 360 -0.60 -29.70 6.88
C LYS A 360 -0.67 -30.99 7.71
N GLY A 361 -1.17 -32.08 7.12
CA GLY A 361 -1.22 -33.40 7.75
C GLY A 361 0.16 -33.90 8.16
N LEU A 362 1.12 -33.88 7.23
CA LEU A 362 2.51 -34.31 7.49
C LEU A 362 3.20 -33.46 8.57
N MET A 363 3.04 -32.13 8.53
CA MET A 363 3.62 -31.25 9.55
C MET A 363 3.02 -31.51 10.94
N ARG A 364 1.69 -31.74 11.02
CA ARG A 364 1.01 -32.06 12.27
C ARG A 364 1.50 -33.38 12.87
N GLU A 365 1.67 -34.42 12.06
CA GLU A 365 2.20 -35.71 12.48
C GLU A 365 3.63 -35.58 13.05
N ALA A 366 4.45 -34.72 12.45
CA ALA A 366 5.80 -34.43 12.91
C ALA A 366 5.88 -33.44 14.09
N GLY A 367 4.74 -32.94 14.60
CA GLY A 367 4.70 -31.97 15.70
C GLY A 367 5.17 -30.55 15.31
N VAL A 368 5.05 -30.19 14.03
CA VAL A 368 5.34 -28.83 13.52
C VAL A 368 4.03 -28.05 13.42
N GLU A 369 3.94 -26.91 14.13
CA GLU A 369 2.79 -26.01 14.04
C GLU A 369 2.75 -25.36 12.65
N ILE A 370 1.60 -25.41 11.96
CA ILE A 370 1.40 -24.70 10.69
C ILE A 370 0.15 -23.84 10.77
N ARG A 371 0.28 -22.56 10.39
CA ARG A 371 -0.85 -21.61 10.39
C ARG A 371 -0.82 -20.66 9.20
N GLN A 372 -2.01 -20.27 8.75
CA GLN A 372 -2.21 -19.27 7.72
C GLN A 372 -2.55 -17.92 8.33
N ILE A 373 -1.98 -16.84 7.80
CA ILE A 373 -2.29 -15.47 8.19
C ILE A 373 -2.58 -14.66 6.92
N HIS A 374 -3.75 -14.03 6.90
CA HIS A 374 -4.08 -13.06 5.86
C HIS A 374 -3.58 -11.70 6.32
N LEU A 375 -2.75 -11.06 5.49
CA LEU A 375 -2.31 -9.70 5.74
C LEU A 375 -3.45 -8.74 5.36
N ASP A 376 -3.67 -7.73 6.18
CA ASP A 376 -4.54 -6.61 5.81
C ASP A 376 -3.99 -5.97 4.52
N PRO A 377 -4.87 -5.65 3.55
CA PRO A 377 -4.48 -5.08 2.26
C PRO A 377 -3.82 -3.71 2.35
#